data_AF-A0A800F0R3-F1
#
_entry.id   AF-A0A800F0R3-F1
#
_cell.length_a   1.000
_cell.length_b   1.000
_cell.length_c   1.000
_cell.angle_alpha   90.00
_cell.angle_beta   90.00
_cell.angle_gamma   90.00
#
_symmetry.space_group_name_H-M   'P 1'
#
loop_
_entity.id
_entity.type
_entity.pdbx_description
1 polymer ?
#
loop_
_entity_poly.entity_id
_entity_poly.type
_entity_poly.pdbx_seq_one_letter_code
_entity_poly.pdbx_strand_id
1 'polypeptide(L)'
;MTELFNLYKHILVRGLLIENGQLSQWTYMNIATLGQRLNKFDWTKSFLDEYKPLLNEDHQDNAFTYNSAALHFSMKEYKKALQLLHQVEFVDATYNLGTKSILLKTYYEILDVEPFPHLVKSFQTYVRTNKIMSKNQKDIYFNMIKYTRLLFDLKLKQKVSKRSVVQTDIDKIKKPVLEQKNIANISWILDKASELESNL
;
A
#
# COMPACT_ATOMS: atom_id res chain seq x y z
N MET A 1 -12.90 -8.14 -9.47
CA MET A 1 -12.79 -6.88 -8.68
C MET A 1 -13.94 -5.93 -8.98
N THR A 2 -14.24 -5.65 -10.26
CA THR A 2 -15.36 -4.78 -10.65
C THR A 2 -16.72 -5.27 -10.13
N GLU A 3 -17.01 -6.56 -10.27
CA GLU A 3 -18.27 -7.16 -9.77
C GLU A 3 -18.41 -7.00 -8.26
N LEU A 4 -17.35 -7.32 -7.50
CA LEU A 4 -17.33 -7.16 -6.04
C LEU A 4 -17.51 -5.69 -5.62
N PHE A 5 -16.90 -4.76 -6.34
CA PHE A 5 -17.07 -3.33 -6.10
C PHE A 5 -18.52 -2.89 -6.35
N ASN A 6 -19.12 -3.33 -7.45
CA ASN A 6 -20.53 -3.04 -7.76
C ASN A 6 -21.46 -3.66 -6.71
N LEU A 7 -21.18 -4.88 -6.26
CA LEU A 7 -21.90 -5.53 -5.18
C LEU A 7 -21.82 -4.71 -3.90
N TYR A 8 -20.62 -4.28 -3.48
CA TYR A 8 -20.47 -3.40 -2.32
C TYR A 8 -21.28 -2.12 -2.46
N LYS A 9 -21.26 -1.46 -3.62
CA LYS A 9 -22.09 -0.26 -3.86
C LYS A 9 -23.58 -0.56 -3.66
N HIS A 10 -24.08 -1.66 -4.20
CA HIS A 10 -25.49 -2.04 -4.07
C HIS A 10 -25.88 -2.37 -2.62
N ILE A 11 -25.03 -3.09 -1.89
CA ILE A 11 -25.28 -3.46 -0.49
C ILE A 11 -25.21 -2.22 0.41
N LEU A 12 -24.25 -1.32 0.15
CA LEU A 12 -24.03 -0.09 0.92
C LEU A 12 -25.21 0.88 0.82
N VAL A 13 -25.74 1.10 -0.39
CA VAL A 13 -26.93 1.95 -0.61
C VAL A 13 -28.17 1.40 0.11
N ARG A 14 -28.23 0.08 0.34
CA ARG A 14 -29.32 -0.57 1.07
C ARG A 14 -29.10 -0.60 2.59
N GLY A 15 -28.00 -0.02 3.09
CA GLY A 15 -27.66 -0.02 4.51
C GLY A 15 -27.33 -1.39 5.09
N LEU A 16 -27.16 -2.43 4.27
CA LEU A 16 -27.01 -3.82 4.73
C LEU A 16 -25.62 -4.13 5.33
N LEU A 17 -24.68 -3.18 5.25
CA LEU A 17 -23.36 -3.26 5.91
C LEU A 17 -23.31 -2.44 7.20
N ILE A 18 -24.40 -1.77 7.55
CA ILE A 18 -24.51 -0.92 8.73
C ILE A 18 -25.20 -1.75 9.81
N GLU A 19 -24.41 -2.19 10.78
CA GLU A 19 -24.87 -2.98 11.91
C GLU A 19 -24.98 -2.07 13.13
N ASN A 20 -26.14 -2.02 13.77
CA ASN A 20 -26.41 -1.13 14.92
C ASN A 20 -26.07 0.36 14.64
N GLY A 21 -26.31 0.82 13.42
CA GLY A 21 -25.98 2.19 12.99
C GLY A 21 -24.51 2.42 12.69
N GLN A 22 -23.67 1.39 12.75
CA GLN A 22 -22.23 1.50 12.54
C GLN A 22 -21.74 0.69 11.34
N LEU A 23 -20.80 1.27 10.61
CA LEU A 23 -19.99 0.62 9.59
C LEU A 23 -18.66 0.21 10.21
N SER A 24 -18.29 -1.07 10.09
CA SER A 24 -16.99 -1.54 10.54
C SER A 24 -15.84 -0.88 9.76
N GLN A 25 -14.80 -0.43 10.47
CA GLN A 25 -13.57 0.13 9.87
C GLN A 25 -12.92 -0.82 8.84
N TRP A 26 -13.07 -2.14 9.03
CA TRP A 26 -12.55 -3.15 8.12
C TRP A 26 -13.33 -3.17 6.80
N THR A 27 -14.66 -3.13 6.87
CA THR A 27 -15.53 -3.02 5.70
C THR A 27 -15.27 -1.71 4.96
N TYR A 28 -15.15 -0.61 5.70
CA TYR A 28 -14.82 0.70 5.17
C TYR A 28 -13.49 0.70 4.40
N MET A 29 -12.43 0.16 5.00
CA MET A 29 -11.12 0.03 4.35
C MET A 29 -11.14 -0.88 3.12
N ASN A 30 -11.89 -1.98 3.17
CA ASN A 30 -12.01 -2.90 2.04
C ASN A 30 -12.69 -2.24 0.83
N ILE A 31 -13.78 -1.51 1.05
CA ILE A 31 -14.51 -0.77 0.01
C ILE A 31 -13.61 0.31 -0.59
N ALA A 32 -12.93 1.08 0.26
CA ALA A 32 -11.97 2.10 -0.17
C ALA A 32 -10.85 1.51 -1.03
N THR A 33 -10.26 0.40 -0.58
CA THR A 33 -9.20 -0.33 -1.30
C THR A 33 -9.66 -0.80 -2.68
N LEU A 34 -10.89 -1.28 -2.82
CA LEU A 34 -11.44 -1.69 -4.12
C LEU A 34 -11.61 -0.51 -5.07
N GLY A 35 -12.16 0.61 -4.58
CA GLY A 35 -12.30 1.81 -5.38
C GLY A 35 -10.95 2.36 -5.85
N GLN A 36 -9.94 2.36 -4.99
CA GLN A 36 -8.56 2.72 -5.33
C GLN A 36 -7.99 1.82 -6.43
N ARG A 37 -8.10 0.49 -6.30
CA ARG A 37 -7.59 -0.47 -7.29
C ARG A 37 -8.28 -0.39 -8.65
N LEU A 38 -9.53 0.08 -8.68
CA LEU A 38 -10.32 0.28 -9.89
C LEU A 38 -10.22 1.71 -10.43
N ASN A 39 -9.33 2.54 -9.88
CA ASN A 39 -9.15 3.95 -10.22
C ASN A 39 -10.45 4.77 -10.14
N LYS A 40 -11.36 4.42 -9.22
CA LYS A 40 -12.63 5.14 -8.98
C LYS A 40 -12.44 6.23 -7.94
N PHE A 41 -11.46 7.11 -8.16
CA PHE A 41 -10.98 8.03 -7.12
C PHE A 41 -12.04 9.00 -6.60
N ASP A 42 -12.82 9.64 -7.47
CA ASP A 42 -13.88 10.58 -7.06
C ASP A 42 -14.96 9.87 -6.24
N TRP A 43 -15.33 8.66 -6.66
CA TRP A 43 -16.28 7.84 -5.93
C TRP A 43 -15.71 7.45 -4.56
N THR A 44 -14.45 7.00 -4.50
CA THR A 44 -13.80 6.61 -3.25
C THR A 44 -13.71 7.80 -2.30
N LYS A 45 -13.34 8.99 -2.79
CA LYS A 45 -13.30 10.20 -1.97
C LYS A 45 -14.67 10.50 -1.36
N SER A 46 -15.71 10.51 -2.19
CA SER A 46 -17.09 10.73 -1.74
C SER A 46 -17.54 9.69 -0.72
N PHE A 47 -17.23 8.41 -0.96
CA PHE A 47 -17.48 7.33 -0.02
C PHE A 47 -16.79 7.53 1.33
N LEU A 48 -15.52 7.94 1.32
CA LEU A 48 -14.78 8.17 2.57
C LEU A 48 -15.44 9.28 3.39
N ASP A 49 -15.78 10.40 2.74
CA ASP A 49 -16.38 11.55 3.43
C ASP A 49 -17.80 11.24 3.94
N GLU A 50 -18.63 10.58 3.11
CA GLU A 50 -20.04 10.28 3.41
C GLU A 50 -20.19 9.23 4.53
N TYR A 51 -19.34 8.21 4.55
CA TYR A 51 -19.46 7.08 5.48
C TYR A 51 -18.56 7.21 6.72
N LYS A 52 -17.69 8.23 6.79
CA LYS A 52 -16.89 8.53 8.00
C LYS A 52 -17.75 8.62 9.27
N PRO A 53 -18.90 9.34 9.30
CA PRO A 53 -19.70 9.50 10.53
C PRO A 53 -20.38 8.20 11.01
N LEU A 54 -20.38 7.16 10.18
CA LEU A 54 -20.93 5.85 10.53
C LEU A 54 -19.87 4.92 11.15
N LEU A 55 -18.61 5.33 11.20
CA LEU A 55 -17.57 4.57 11.90
C LEU A 55 -17.76 4.70 13.41
N ASN A 56 -17.23 3.74 14.16
CA ASN A 56 -17.09 3.87 15.60
C ASN A 56 -16.15 5.05 15.91
N GLU A 57 -16.54 5.94 16.83
CA GLU A 57 -15.80 7.15 17.20
C GLU A 57 -14.32 6.88 17.53
N ASP A 58 -14.03 5.78 18.25
CA ASP A 58 -12.68 5.38 18.65
C ASP A 58 -11.76 5.02 17.47
N HIS A 59 -12.34 4.76 16.30
CA HIS A 59 -11.62 4.31 15.11
C HIS A 59 -11.80 5.24 13.92
N GLN A 60 -12.76 6.16 14.00
CA GLN A 60 -13.23 6.99 12.90
C GLN A 60 -12.11 7.80 12.25
N ASP A 61 -11.34 8.55 13.04
CA ASP A 61 -10.30 9.43 12.52
C ASP A 61 -9.10 8.65 11.99
N ASN A 62 -8.68 7.59 12.67
CA ASN A 62 -7.55 6.79 12.23
C ASN A 62 -7.88 6.03 10.92
N ALA A 63 -9.07 5.42 10.84
CA ALA A 63 -9.55 4.74 9.64
C ALA A 63 -9.68 5.71 8.46
N PHE A 64 -10.26 6.89 8.69
CA PHE A 64 -10.38 7.91 7.65
C PHE A 64 -9.00 8.38 7.16
N THR A 65 -8.09 8.68 8.09
CA THR A 65 -6.73 9.17 7.79
C THR A 65 -5.94 8.15 6.97
N TYR A 66 -5.93 6.89 7.40
CA TYR A 66 -5.25 5.80 6.68
C TYR A 66 -5.81 5.62 5.26
N ASN A 67 -7.13 5.55 5.12
CA ASN A 67 -7.75 5.34 3.81
C ASN A 67 -7.59 6.54 2.88
N SER A 68 -7.62 7.76 3.41
CA SER A 68 -7.32 8.98 2.66
C SER A 68 -5.87 8.99 2.19
N ALA A 69 -4.92 8.58 3.04
CA ALA A 69 -3.52 8.48 2.66
C ALA A 69 -3.29 7.46 1.53
N ALA A 70 -3.95 6.30 1.62
CA ALA A 70 -3.92 5.28 0.57
C ALA A 70 -4.52 5.79 -0.76
N LEU A 71 -5.62 6.55 -0.68
CA LEU A 71 -6.24 7.17 -1.86
C LEU A 71 -5.30 8.21 -2.50
N HIS A 72 -4.69 9.09 -1.71
CA HIS A 72 -3.71 10.06 -2.20
C HIS A 72 -2.51 9.38 -2.85
N PHE A 73 -2.02 8.27 -2.28
CA PHE A 73 -0.97 7.48 -2.91
C PHE A 73 -1.40 6.94 -4.29
N SER A 74 -2.61 6.38 -4.40
CA SER A 74 -3.15 5.86 -5.67
C SER A 74 -3.34 6.95 -6.72
N MET A 75 -3.66 8.18 -6.31
CA MET A 75 -3.74 9.36 -7.18
C MET A 75 -2.36 9.96 -7.52
N LYS A 76 -1.26 9.34 -7.08
CA LYS A 76 0.13 9.83 -7.21
C LYS A 76 0.39 11.16 -6.49
N GLU A 77 -0.45 11.52 -5.51
CA GLU A 77 -0.31 12.71 -4.68
C GLU A 77 0.59 12.43 -3.46
N TYR A 78 1.84 12.03 -3.74
CA TYR A 78 2.75 11.44 -2.75
C TYR A 78 3.01 12.31 -1.52
N LYS A 79 3.12 13.63 -1.67
CA LYS A 79 3.33 14.55 -0.54
C LYS A 79 2.16 14.53 0.44
N LYS A 80 0.92 14.55 -0.05
CA LYS A 80 -0.29 14.48 0.77
C LYS A 80 -0.41 13.11 1.44
N ALA A 81 -0.08 12.05 0.70
CA ALA A 81 -0.02 10.71 1.25
C ALA A 81 0.96 10.62 2.43
N LEU A 82 2.19 11.13 2.29
CA LEU A 82 3.18 11.15 3.39
C LEU A 82 2.66 11.89 4.63
N GLN A 83 2.09 13.09 4.44
CA GLN A 83 1.55 13.89 5.55
C GLN A 83 0.51 13.11 6.36
N LEU A 84 -0.43 12.45 5.69
CA LEU A 84 -1.46 11.65 6.35
C LEU A 84 -0.91 10.35 6.95
N LEU A 85 0.04 9.67 6.29
CA LEU A 85 0.65 8.44 6.82
C LEU A 85 1.38 8.68 8.15
N HIS A 86 1.92 9.88 8.36
CA HIS A 86 2.54 10.25 9.63
C HIS A 86 1.54 10.48 10.77
N GLN A 87 0.26 10.64 10.45
CA GLN A 87 -0.83 10.83 11.41
C GLN A 87 -1.56 9.52 11.74
N VAL A 88 -1.29 8.43 11.02
CA VAL A 88 -1.92 7.13 11.27
C VAL A 88 -1.40 6.52 12.56
N GLU A 89 -2.32 6.15 13.45
CA GLU A 89 -2.03 5.46 14.69
C GLU A 89 -1.94 3.94 14.45
N PHE A 90 -0.89 3.31 15.00
CA PHE A 90 -0.65 1.87 14.86
C PHE A 90 -1.37 1.06 15.93
N VAL A 91 -2.69 1.21 15.99
CA VAL A 91 -3.58 0.51 16.95
C VAL A 91 -3.58 -1.01 16.75
N ASP A 92 -3.26 -1.48 15.55
CA ASP A 92 -3.11 -2.91 15.24
C ASP A 92 -2.08 -3.17 14.12
N ALA A 93 -1.90 -4.47 13.81
CA ALA A 93 -0.98 -4.90 12.79
C ALA A 93 -1.38 -4.49 11.37
N THR A 94 -2.68 -4.36 11.07
CA THR A 94 -3.15 -4.00 9.74
C THR A 94 -2.79 -2.56 9.41
N TYR A 95 -3.04 -1.62 10.33
CA TYR A 95 -2.64 -0.22 10.14
C TYR A 95 -1.12 -0.05 10.08
N ASN A 96 -0.37 -0.78 10.91
CA ASN A 96 1.08 -0.69 10.93
C ASN A 96 1.71 -1.23 9.63
N LEU A 97 1.33 -2.45 9.23
CA LEU A 97 1.79 -3.07 7.99
C LEU A 97 1.38 -2.25 6.77
N GLY A 98 0.11 -1.83 6.72
CA GLY A 98 -0.43 -1.01 5.64
C GLY A 98 0.31 0.32 5.49
N THR A 99 0.46 1.06 6.59
CA THR A 99 1.13 2.37 6.58
C THR A 99 2.59 2.24 6.17
N LYS A 100 3.34 1.29 6.74
CA LYS A 100 4.74 1.06 6.36
C LYS A 100 4.88 0.62 4.91
N SER A 101 3.96 -0.19 4.40
CA SER A 101 3.90 -0.57 2.98
C SER A 101 3.65 0.64 2.08
N ILE A 102 2.72 1.54 2.41
CA ILE A 102 2.47 2.75 1.61
C ILE A 102 3.64 3.72 1.72
N LEU A 103 4.22 3.95 2.91
CA LEU A 103 5.41 4.79 3.09
C LEU A 103 6.58 4.28 2.24
N LEU A 104 6.83 2.97 2.22
CA LEU A 104 7.94 2.38 1.48
C LEU A 104 7.80 2.61 -0.02
N LYS A 105 6.59 2.39 -0.56
CA LYS A 105 6.28 2.70 -1.95
C LYS A 105 6.36 4.21 -2.21
N THR A 106 5.89 5.04 -1.29
CA THR A 106 5.88 6.49 -1.46
C THR A 106 7.29 7.04 -1.57
N TYR A 107 8.19 6.68 -0.64
CA TYR A 107 9.60 7.05 -0.71
C TYR A 107 10.30 6.53 -1.97
N TYR A 108 9.91 5.34 -2.46
CA TYR A 108 10.37 4.87 -3.77
C TYR A 108 9.91 5.77 -4.92
N GLU A 109 8.65 6.18 -4.93
CA GLU A 109 8.09 6.99 -6.02
C GLU A 109 8.77 8.37 -6.08
N ILE A 110 8.94 9.03 -4.93
CA ILE A 110 9.62 10.33 -4.83
C ILE A 110 11.15 10.24 -4.80
N LEU A 111 11.71 9.01 -4.77
CA LEU A 111 13.14 8.73 -4.70
C LEU A 111 13.85 9.44 -3.54
N ASP A 112 13.25 9.39 -2.36
CA ASP A 112 13.76 10.04 -1.15
C ASP A 112 14.78 9.16 -0.44
N VAL A 113 16.06 9.50 -0.59
CA VAL A 113 17.20 8.64 -0.21
C VAL A 113 17.47 8.61 1.28
N GLU A 114 17.07 9.65 2.01
CA GLU A 114 17.36 9.77 3.43
C GLU A 114 16.40 8.90 4.28
N PRO A 115 15.07 9.01 4.19
CA PRO A 115 14.16 8.23 5.03
C PRO A 115 14.00 6.78 4.57
N PHE A 116 14.28 6.46 3.29
CA PHE A 116 14.02 5.12 2.76
C PHE A 116 14.79 4.00 3.48
N PRO A 117 16.12 4.08 3.71
CA PRO A 117 16.86 3.05 4.43
C PRO A 117 16.42 2.89 5.89
N HIS A 118 16.09 4.00 6.56
CA HIS A 118 15.57 3.99 7.92
C HIS A 118 14.23 3.26 8.00
N LEU A 119 13.32 3.54 7.05
CA LEU A 119 12.05 2.85 6.96
C LEU A 119 12.25 1.35 6.72
N VAL A 120 13.10 0.96 5.77
CA VAL A 120 13.42 -0.45 5.49
C VAL A 120 13.85 -1.18 6.77
N LYS A 121 14.80 -0.62 7.52
CA LYS A 121 15.29 -1.24 8.76
C LYS A 121 14.20 -1.34 9.84
N SER A 122 13.42 -0.27 10.03
CA SER A 122 12.34 -0.27 11.02
C SER A 122 11.22 -1.27 10.66
N PHE A 123 10.89 -1.39 9.37
CA PHE A 123 9.85 -2.28 8.88
C PHE A 123 10.28 -3.75 9.02
N GLN A 124 11.52 -4.08 8.65
CA GLN A 124 12.07 -5.42 8.89
C GLN A 124 12.05 -5.79 10.37
N THR A 125 12.42 -4.84 11.25
CA THR A 125 12.40 -5.07 12.69
C THR A 125 10.99 -5.39 13.17
N TYR A 126 10.01 -4.57 12.77
CA TYR A 126 8.60 -4.79 13.11
C TYR A 126 8.10 -6.17 12.66
N VAL A 127 8.32 -6.55 11.40
CA VAL A 127 7.89 -7.85 10.85
C VAL A 127 8.55 -9.00 11.61
N ARG A 128 9.85 -8.89 11.92
CA ARG A 128 10.59 -9.92 12.67
C ARG A 128 10.02 -10.14 14.06
N THR A 129 9.79 -9.05 14.80
CA THR A 129 9.39 -9.08 16.21
C THR A 129 7.89 -9.27 16.42
N ASN A 130 7.07 -9.11 15.39
CA ASN A 130 5.62 -9.32 15.49
C ASN A 130 5.33 -10.79 15.83
N LYS A 131 4.68 -11.02 16.98
CA LYS A 131 4.38 -12.37 17.51
C LYS A 131 3.10 -12.99 16.93
N ILE A 132 2.22 -12.18 16.34
CA ILE A 132 0.93 -12.60 15.79
C ILE A 132 1.13 -13.17 14.38
N MET A 133 2.07 -12.60 13.62
CA MET A 133 2.32 -13.02 12.24
C MET A 133 2.90 -14.44 12.16
N SER A 134 2.30 -15.27 11.32
CA SER A 134 2.84 -16.57 10.94
C SER A 134 4.15 -16.42 10.17
N LYS A 135 4.95 -17.50 10.10
CA LYS A 135 6.19 -17.52 9.31
C LYS A 135 5.93 -17.08 7.86
N ASN A 136 4.89 -17.64 7.24
CA ASN A 136 4.54 -17.29 5.86
C ASN A 136 4.17 -15.81 5.70
N GLN A 137 3.39 -15.25 6.63
CA GLN A 137 3.08 -13.80 6.61
C GLN A 137 4.35 -12.96 6.74
N LYS A 138 5.30 -13.35 7.61
CA LYS A 138 6.59 -12.65 7.72
C LYS A 138 7.36 -12.70 6.41
N ASP A 139 7.43 -13.87 5.78
CA ASP A 139 8.14 -14.06 4.50
C ASP A 139 7.55 -13.17 3.39
N ILE A 140 6.21 -13.05 3.32
CA ILE A 140 5.51 -12.16 2.38
C ILE A 140 6.00 -10.71 2.49
N TYR A 141 6.12 -10.18 3.71
CA TYR A 141 6.57 -8.79 3.92
C TYR A 141 8.08 -8.64 3.80
N PHE A 142 8.88 -9.62 4.25
CA PHE A 142 10.33 -9.60 4.03
C PHE A 142 10.68 -9.57 2.55
N ASN A 143 9.97 -10.36 1.74
CA ASN A 143 10.12 -10.34 0.28
C ASN A 143 9.75 -8.97 -0.29
N MET A 144 8.61 -8.39 0.13
CA MET A 144 8.22 -7.05 -0.31
C MET A 144 9.31 -6.01 -0.02
N ILE A 145 9.83 -6.00 1.21
CA ILE A 145 10.87 -5.06 1.63
C ILE A 145 12.16 -5.28 0.82
N LYS A 146 12.59 -6.54 0.66
CA LYS A 146 13.78 -6.92 -0.10
C LYS A 146 13.69 -6.41 -1.54
N TYR A 147 12.63 -6.75 -2.26
CA TYR A 147 12.52 -6.41 -3.68
C TYR A 147 12.26 -4.92 -3.90
N THR A 148 11.55 -4.24 -3.00
CA THR A 148 11.39 -2.78 -3.07
C THR A 148 12.73 -2.07 -2.88
N ARG A 149 13.59 -2.55 -1.97
CA ARG A 149 14.95 -2.02 -1.81
C ARG A 149 15.80 -2.23 -3.07
N LEU A 150 15.77 -3.43 -3.66
CA LEU A 150 16.48 -3.68 -4.91
C LEU A 150 16.00 -2.75 -6.04
N LEU A 151 14.69 -2.57 -6.18
CA LEU A 151 14.12 -1.62 -7.14
C LEU A 151 14.60 -0.19 -6.88
N PHE A 152 14.64 0.25 -5.62
CA PHE A 152 15.09 1.58 -5.24
C PHE A 152 16.55 1.82 -5.63
N ASP A 153 17.43 0.85 -5.33
CA ASP A 153 18.85 0.91 -5.68
C ASP A 153 19.05 0.97 -7.21
N LEU A 154 18.27 0.21 -7.98
CA LEU A 154 18.30 0.27 -9.44
C LEU A 154 17.77 1.61 -9.98
N LYS A 155 16.69 2.14 -9.42
CA LYS A 155 16.14 3.45 -9.80
C LYS A 155 17.15 4.58 -9.52
N LEU A 156 17.88 4.52 -8.41
CA LEU A 156 18.96 5.46 -8.11
C LEU A 156 20.10 5.37 -9.13
N LYS A 157 20.57 4.16 -9.44
CA LYS A 157 21.60 3.93 -10.46
C LYS A 157 21.17 4.49 -11.83
N GLN A 158 19.96 4.17 -12.28
CA GLN A 158 19.42 4.65 -13.55
C GLN A 158 19.32 6.18 -13.62
N LYS A 159 18.98 6.84 -12.49
CA LYS A 159 18.97 8.31 -12.39
C LYS A 159 20.36 8.93 -12.55
N VAL A 160 21.40 8.27 -12.05
CA VAL A 160 22.80 8.73 -12.22
C VAL A 160 23.29 8.44 -13.64
N SER A 161 23.00 7.27 -14.19
CA SER A 161 23.33 6.88 -15.56
C SER A 161 22.38 5.81 -16.07
N LYS A 162 21.69 6.06 -17.19
CA LYS A 162 20.72 5.12 -17.77
C LYS A 162 21.35 3.75 -18.08
N ARG A 163 22.58 3.74 -18.60
CA ARG A 163 23.32 2.53 -18.98
C ARG A 163 23.82 1.69 -17.79
N SER A 164 23.62 2.16 -16.56
CA SER A 164 24.08 1.46 -15.35
C SER A 164 23.13 0.35 -14.87
N VAL A 165 21.92 0.29 -15.42
CA VAL A 165 20.98 -0.81 -15.20
C VAL A 165 20.91 -1.63 -16.47
N VAL A 166 20.92 -2.94 -16.32
CA VAL A 166 20.86 -3.90 -17.42
C VAL A 166 19.71 -4.89 -17.20
N GLN A 167 19.27 -5.55 -18.26
CA GLN A 167 18.18 -6.53 -18.20
C GLN A 167 18.38 -7.59 -17.10
N THR A 168 19.62 -8.04 -16.90
CA THR A 168 19.94 -9.06 -15.88
C THR A 168 19.69 -8.58 -14.45
N ASP A 169 19.73 -7.27 -14.18
CA ASP A 169 19.38 -6.72 -12.87
C ASP A 169 17.87 -6.71 -12.64
N ILE A 170 17.09 -6.41 -13.69
CA ILE A 170 15.62 -6.48 -13.65
C ILE A 170 15.17 -7.94 -13.48
N ASP A 171 15.80 -8.88 -14.18
CA ASP A 171 15.49 -10.30 -14.12
C ASP A 171 15.67 -10.90 -12.72
N LYS A 172 16.66 -10.42 -11.95
CA LYS A 172 16.87 -10.81 -10.53
C LYS A 172 15.69 -10.47 -9.63
N ILE A 173 14.81 -9.57 -10.08
CA ILE A 173 13.58 -9.19 -9.38
C ILE A 173 12.38 -9.89 -10.01
N LYS A 174 12.15 -9.76 -11.33
CA LYS A 174 10.95 -10.29 -11.99
C LYS A 174 10.84 -11.81 -11.88
N LYS A 175 11.92 -12.56 -12.16
CA LYS A 175 11.86 -14.04 -12.19
C LYS A 175 11.47 -14.62 -10.81
N PRO A 176 12.17 -14.29 -9.70
CA PRO A 176 11.79 -14.83 -8.39
C PRO A 176 10.40 -14.38 -7.93
N VAL A 177 9.99 -13.14 -8.24
CA VAL A 177 8.67 -12.61 -7.87
C VAL A 177 7.54 -13.37 -8.58
N LEU A 178 7.73 -13.70 -9.86
CA LEU A 178 6.76 -14.47 -10.64
C LEU A 178 6.68 -15.95 -10.23
N GLU A 179 7.80 -16.54 -9.84
CA GLU A 179 7.89 -17.94 -9.38
C GLU A 179 7.30 -18.14 -7.98
N GLN A 180 7.73 -17.34 -7.02
CA GLN A 180 7.38 -17.55 -5.62
C GLN A 180 5.95 -17.11 -5.29
N LYS A 181 5.50 -16.00 -5.91
CA LYS A 181 4.22 -15.30 -5.63
C LYS A 181 3.94 -15.03 -4.14
N ASN A 182 4.91 -15.24 -3.25
CA ASN A 182 4.79 -15.11 -1.81
C ASN A 182 5.31 -13.73 -1.37
N ILE A 183 4.62 -12.68 -1.81
CA ILE A 183 5.07 -11.31 -1.67
C ILE A 183 3.90 -10.33 -1.61
N ALA A 184 3.94 -9.41 -0.66
CA ALA A 184 2.95 -8.35 -0.55
C ALA A 184 3.11 -7.35 -1.71
N ASN A 185 1.99 -6.83 -2.21
CA ASN A 185 1.96 -5.85 -3.31
C ASN A 185 2.70 -6.31 -4.59
N ILE A 186 2.59 -7.61 -4.93
CA ILE A 186 3.23 -8.21 -6.11
C ILE A 186 3.03 -7.40 -7.41
N SER A 187 1.81 -6.93 -7.67
CA SER A 187 1.48 -6.17 -8.89
C SER A 187 2.33 -4.91 -8.98
N TRP A 188 2.39 -4.12 -7.90
CA TRP A 188 3.17 -2.89 -7.86
C TRP A 188 4.67 -3.16 -8.08
N ILE A 189 5.22 -4.22 -7.50
CA ILE A 189 6.64 -4.59 -7.68
C ILE A 189 6.94 -4.93 -9.14
N LEU A 190 6.07 -5.72 -9.78
CA LEU A 190 6.20 -6.07 -11.19
C LEU A 190 6.03 -4.86 -12.12
N ASP A 191 5.08 -3.98 -11.80
CA ASP A 191 4.85 -2.73 -12.54
C ASP A 191 6.10 -1.84 -12.49
N LYS A 192 6.67 -1.64 -11.29
CA LYS A 192 7.90 -0.84 -11.11
C LYS A 192 9.12 -1.46 -11.78
N ALA A 193 9.25 -2.79 -11.74
CA ALA A 193 10.32 -3.48 -12.46
C ALA A 193 10.20 -3.29 -13.98
N SER A 194 8.98 -3.35 -14.51
CA SER A 194 8.70 -3.15 -15.94
C SER A 194 8.88 -1.69 -16.37
N GLU A 195 8.59 -0.73 -15.48
CA GLU A 195 8.90 0.69 -15.70
C GLU A 195 10.40 0.93 -15.85
N LEU A 196 11.23 0.32 -14.99
CA LEU A 196 12.69 0.43 -15.10
C LEU A 196 13.22 -0.25 -16.38
N GLU A 197 12.65 -1.41 -16.73
CA GLU A 197 12.96 -2.16 -17.96
C GLU A 197 12.66 -1.35 -19.24
N SER A 198 11.53 -0.65 -19.27
CA SER A 198 11.15 0.21 -20.40
C SER A 198 12.06 1.44 -20.57
N ASN A 199 12.89 1.73 -19.57
CA ASN A 199 13.83 2.86 -19.53
C ASN A 199 15.30 2.46 -19.75
N LEU A 200 15.57 1.19 -20.09
CA LEU A 200 16.89 0.70 -20.52
C LEU A 200 17.27 1.27 -21.89
#